data_AF-A0A2H0C3E0-F1
#
_entry.id   AF-A0A2H0C3E0-F1
#
_cell.length_a   1.000
_cell.length_b   1.000
_cell.length_c   1.000
_cell.angle_alpha   90.00
_cell.angle_beta   90.00
_cell.angle_gamma   90.00
#
_symmetry.space_group_name_H-M   'P 1'
#
loop_
_entity.id
_entity.type
_entity.pdbx_description
1 polymer ?
#
loop_
_entity_poly.entity_id
_entity_poly.type
_entity_poly.pdbx_seq_one_letter_code
_entity_poly.pdbx_strand_id
1 'polypeptide(L)' 'KVISSAPKLKMICVAATGYEWVDLNETKKRGIIVSNSPGYSTEAVAEHTIGLLLHSIRKASEAEREIVNGKWTPIKFK' A
#
# COMPACT_ATOMS: atom_id res chain seq x y z
N LYS A 1 -23.53 -2.10 -6.08
CA LYS A 1 -24.53 -2.33 -5.00
C LYS A 1 -24.27 -1.53 -3.74
N VAL A 2 -23.01 -1.29 -3.34
CA VAL A 2 -22.69 -0.50 -2.12
C VAL A 2 -23.20 0.94 -2.22
N ILE A 3 -22.79 1.69 -3.25
CA ILE A 3 -23.24 3.09 -3.47
C ILE A 3 -24.77 3.19 -3.55
N SER A 4 -25.42 2.24 -4.24
CA SER A 4 -26.87 2.22 -4.40
C SER A 4 -27.63 1.96 -3.09
N SER A 5 -27.01 1.28 -2.13
CA SER A 5 -27.62 0.97 -0.83
C SER A 5 -27.61 2.16 0.15
N ALA A 6 -26.90 3.24 -0.17
CA ALA A 6 -26.77 4.43 0.66
C ALA A 6 -27.43 5.65 -0.01
N PRO A 7 -28.77 5.79 0.01
CA PRO A 7 -29.48 6.81 -0.76
C PRO A 7 -29.20 8.25 -0.31
N LYS A 8 -28.70 8.44 0.92
CA LYS A 8 -28.32 9.75 1.47
C LYS A 8 -26.81 10.02 1.42
N LEU A 9 -26.03 9.16 0.75
CA LEU A 9 -24.58 9.33 0.64
C LEU A 9 -24.25 10.60 -0.15
N LYS A 10 -23.41 11.45 0.43
CA LYS A 10 -22.99 12.73 -0.19
C LYS A 10 -21.50 12.77 -0.50
N MET A 11 -20.70 11.98 0.21
CA MET A 11 -19.25 12.00 0.09
C MET A 11 -18.65 10.63 0.42
N ILE A 12 -17.56 10.29 -0.29
CA ILE A 12 -16.65 9.19 0.01
C ILE A 12 -15.27 9.79 0.24
N CYS A 13 -14.69 9.57 1.42
CA CYS A 13 -13.33 9.97 1.75
C CYS A 13 -12.46 8.72 1.82
N VAL A 14 -11.50 8.60 0.91
CA VAL A 14 -10.59 7.46 0.81
C VAL A 14 -9.32 7.78 1.58
N ALA A 15 -9.03 7.00 2.63
CA ALA A 15 -7.82 7.13 3.43
C ALA A 15 -6.61 6.46 2.73
N ALA A 16 -6.38 6.80 1.45
CA ALA A 16 -5.28 6.32 0.64
C ALA A 16 -5.00 7.29 -0.53
N THR A 17 -3.88 7.09 -1.22
CA THR A 17 -3.56 7.80 -2.47
C THR A 17 -4.40 7.25 -3.63
N GLY A 18 -4.44 5.92 -3.79
CA GLY A 18 -5.24 5.24 -4.81
C GLY A 18 -6.72 5.17 -4.43
N TYR A 19 -7.59 5.17 -5.44
CA TYR A 19 -9.05 5.09 -5.29
C TYR A 19 -9.72 4.39 -6.48
N GLU A 20 -8.97 3.58 -7.23
CA GLU A 20 -9.38 2.90 -8.46
C GLU A 20 -10.56 1.93 -8.24
N TRP A 21 -10.75 1.48 -7.01
CA TRP A 21 -11.87 0.63 -6.59
C TRP A 21 -13.19 1.38 -6.36
N VAL A 22 -13.19 2.72 -6.46
CA VAL A 22 -14.40 3.54 -6.36
C VAL A 22 -15.02 3.71 -7.75
N ASP A 23 -16.29 3.36 -7.91
CA ASP A 23 -17.03 3.57 -9.17
C ASP A 23 -17.31 5.07 -9.38
N LEU A 24 -16.37 5.75 -10.05
CA LEU A 24 -16.46 7.18 -10.33
C LEU A 24 -17.61 7.56 -11.26
N ASN A 25 -18.11 6.63 -12.07
CA ASN A 25 -19.23 6.89 -12.96
C ASN A 25 -20.53 6.97 -12.16
N GLU A 26 -20.74 6.05 -11.23
CA GLU A 26 -21.91 6.05 -10.36
C GLU A 26 -21.90 7.20 -9.36
N THR A 27 -20.72 7.54 -8.79
CA THR A 27 -20.62 8.70 -7.89
C THR A 27 -20.93 10.00 -8.61
N LYS A 28 -20.42 10.17 -9.84
CA LYS A 28 -20.72 11.35 -10.67
C LYS A 28 -22.20 11.46 -11.02
N LYS A 29 -22.85 10.35 -11.42
CA LYS A 29 -24.31 10.32 -11.70
C LYS A 29 -25.16 10.77 -10.51
N ARG A 30 -24.71 10.46 -9.29
CA ARG A 30 -25.44 10.78 -8.05
C ARG A 30 -24.98 12.07 -7.36
N GLY A 31 -24.00 12.78 -7.91
CA GLY A 31 -23.43 13.97 -7.28
C GLY A 31 -22.71 13.69 -5.96
N ILE A 32 -22.12 12.49 -5.81
CA ILE A 32 -21.34 12.11 -4.63
C ILE A 32 -19.89 12.59 -4.82
N ILE A 33 -19.39 13.36 -3.85
CA ILE A 33 -18.00 13.84 -3.85
C ILE A 33 -17.07 12.67 -3.48
N VAL A 34 -15.97 12.51 -4.22
CA VAL A 34 -14.90 11.57 -3.87
C VAL A 34 -13.64 12.36 -3.58
N SER A 35 -13.01 12.09 -2.44
CA SER A 35 -11.75 12.68 -2.01
C SER A 35 -10.79 11.57 -1.56
N ASN A 36 -9.50 11.77 -1.80
CA ASN A 36 -8.42 10.88 -1.40
C ASN A 36 -7.34 11.68 -0.63
N SER A 37 -6.26 11.02 -0.24
CA SER A 37 -5.12 11.66 0.44
C SER A 37 -3.88 11.60 -0.45
N PRO A 38 -3.70 12.52 -1.43
CA PRO A 38 -2.53 12.49 -2.29
C PRO A 38 -1.25 12.81 -1.51
N GLY A 39 -0.16 12.11 -1.82
CA GLY A 39 1.18 12.40 -1.27
C GLY A 39 1.38 12.06 0.21
N TYR A 40 0.38 11.51 0.91
CA TYR A 40 0.48 11.21 2.35
C TYR A 40 1.59 10.21 2.69
N SER A 41 2.00 9.40 1.71
CA SER A 41 2.97 8.32 1.85
C SER A 41 4.26 8.54 1.05
N THR A 42 4.52 9.75 0.52
CA THR A 42 5.67 9.99 -0.37
C THR A 42 6.99 9.58 0.28
N GLU A 43 7.29 10.09 1.47
CA GLU A 43 8.53 9.77 2.20
C GLU A 43 8.57 8.29 2.62
N ALA A 44 7.48 7.78 3.18
CA ALA A 44 7.40 6.39 3.62
C ALA A 44 7.63 5.40 2.46
N VAL A 45 7.11 5.69 1.27
CA VAL A 45 7.33 4.87 0.06
C VAL A 45 8.78 4.98 -0.40
N ALA A 46 9.38 6.16 -0.36
CA ALA A 46 10.79 6.36 -0.72
C ALA A 46 11.73 5.58 0.22
N GLU A 47 11.53 5.72 1.54
CA GLU A 47 12.27 4.98 2.57
C GLU A 47 12.11 3.47 2.40
N HIS A 48 10.87 3.00 2.21
CA HIS A 48 10.60 1.58 2.01
C HIS A 48 11.24 1.04 0.74
N THR A 49 11.26 1.82 -0.35
CA THR A 49 11.91 1.43 -1.61
C THR A 49 13.42 1.23 -1.43
N ILE A 50 14.09 2.16 -0.75
CA ILE A 50 15.52 2.03 -0.43
C ILE A 50 15.76 0.83 0.50
N GLY A 51 14.89 0.64 1.50
CA GLY A 51 14.93 -0.52 2.39
C GLY A 51 14.83 -1.84 1.63
N LEU A 52 13.85 -1.97 0.71
CA LEU A 52 13.66 -3.15 -0.13
C LEU A 52 14.84 -3.39 -1.08
N LEU A 53 15.43 -2.33 -1.63
CA LEU A 53 16.62 -2.44 -2.46
C LEU A 53 17.78 -3.07 -1.70
N LEU A 54 18.11 -2.54 -0.52
CA LEU A 54 19.16 -3.08 0.34
C LEU A 54 18.85 -4.51 0.78
N HIS A 55 17.60 -4.75 1.19
CA HIS A 55 17.13 -6.06 1.61
C HIS A 55 17.29 -7.11 0.51
N SER A 56 17.00 -6.74 -0.74
CA SER A 56 17.13 -7.61 -1.91
C SER A 56 18.59 -7.89 -2.27
N ILE A 57 19.43 -6.84 -2.33
CA ILE A 57 20.85 -6.97 -2.66
C ILE A 57 21.58 -7.85 -1.63
N ARG A 58 21.21 -7.73 -0.36
CA ARG A 58 21.87 -8.45 0.75
C ARG A 58 21.20 -9.76 1.11
N LYS A 59 20.14 -10.16 0.39
CA LYS A 59 19.33 -11.35 0.68
C LYS A 59 18.92 -11.42 2.16
N ALA A 60 18.61 -10.26 2.75
CA ALA A 60 18.47 -10.12 4.20
C ALA A 60 17.34 -11.01 4.77
N SER A 61 16.21 -11.14 4.06
CA SER A 61 15.13 -12.09 4.37
C SER A 61 15.60 -13.54 4.46
N GLU A 62 16.48 -13.96 3.56
CA GLU A 62 16.97 -15.34 3.52
C GLU A 62 17.91 -15.61 4.69
N ALA A 63 18.82 -14.66 4.96
CA ALA A 63 19.72 -14.72 6.11
C ALA A 63 18.94 -14.74 7.43
N GLU A 64 17.94 -13.87 7.58
CA GLU A 64 17.06 -13.84 8.75
C GLU A 64 16.37 -15.19 8.96
N ARG A 65 15.79 -15.79 7.91
CA ARG A 65 15.16 -17.10 7.99
C ARG A 65 16.12 -18.18 8.47
N GLU A 66 17.38 -18.17 8.05
CA GLU A 66 18.36 -19.15 8.53
C GLU A 66 18.70 -18.95 10.01
N ILE A 67 18.89 -17.69 10.43
CA ILE A 67 19.21 -17.33 11.82
C ILE A 67 18.07 -17.74 12.75
N VAL A 68 16.82 -17.44 12.39
CA VAL A 68 15.63 -17.82 13.17
C VAL A 68 15.52 -19.35 13.31
N ASN A 69 16.04 -20.11 12.35
CA ASN A 69 16.10 -21.57 12.39
C ASN A 69 17.40 -22.12 13.02
N GLY A 70 18.16 -21.29 13.74
CA GLY A 70 19.38 -21.69 14.46
C GLY A 70 20.60 -21.93 13.57
N LYS A 71 20.57 -21.48 12.31
CA LYS A 71 21.68 -21.64 11.36
C LYS A 71 22.40 -20.30 11.16
N TRP A 72 23.73 -20.34 11.21
CA TRP A 72 24.59 -19.17 10.96
C TRP A 72 25.56 -19.44 9.80
N THR A 73 25.30 -18.81 8.66
CA THR A 73 25.91 -19.13 7.34
C THR A 73 26.27 -17.85 6.56
N PRO A 74 27.10 -16.95 7.12
CA PRO A 74 27.33 -15.61 6.59
C PRO A 74 28.00 -15.58 5.20
N ILE A 75 28.73 -16.63 4.82
CA ILE A 75 29.42 -16.73 3.51
C ILE A 75 28.40 -16.92 2.37
N LYS A 76 27.23 -17.49 2.65
CA LYS A 76 26.19 -17.80 1.66
C LYS A 76 25.53 -16.54 1.06
N PHE A 77 25.60 -15.42 1.77
CA PHE A 77 24.93 -14.16 1.43
C PHE A 77 25.92 -13.03 1.10
N LYS A 78 27.18 -13.39 0.80
CA LYS A 78 28.18 -12.49 0.23
C LYS A 78 27.89 -12.22 -1.25
#